data_AF-A0A9N9S8C9-F1
#
_entry.id   AF-A0A9N9S8C9-F1
#
_cell.length_a   1.000
_cell.length_b   1.000
_cell.length_c   1.000
_cell.angle_alpha   90.00
_cell.angle_beta   90.00
_cell.angle_gamma   90.00
#
_symmetry.space_group_name_H-M   'P 1'
#
loop_
_entity.id
_entity.type
_entity.pdbx_description
1 polymer ?
#
loop_
_entity_poly.entity_id
_entity_poly.type
_entity_poly.pdbx_seq_one_letter_code
_entity_poly.pdbx_strand_id
1 'polypeptide(L)'
;MARTLQIIANEGGDALHNGSLTKDFINDIKQHGGIMTEEDMQNYQPKWQKPVQAKLYQNHTLYASPLPGSGMILAFILNILSDFLDLKNPNSITTNQRIVESFKFGYAIRTEFGDPDYTDFTGLLENLTSVDYIDSIRSRIFDNQTFQDPSHYGAKNDLTEDHGTSHISVLSPEGDAVSVTSTINFM
;
A
#
# COMPACT_ATOMS: atom_id res chain seq x y z
N MET A 1 18.80 12.84 -18.42
CA MET A 1 18.18 13.30 -17.16
C MET A 1 18.27 14.82 -16.93
N ALA A 2 19.45 15.45 -16.93
CA ALA A 2 19.58 16.90 -16.62
C ALA A 2 18.69 17.81 -17.50
N ARG A 3 18.65 17.57 -18.82
CA ARG A 3 17.77 18.29 -19.75
C ARG A 3 16.29 18.16 -19.39
N THR A 4 15.83 16.95 -19.08
CA THR A 4 14.45 16.66 -18.68
C THR A 4 14.06 17.44 -17.43
N LEU A 5 14.92 17.42 -16.40
CA LEU A 5 14.68 18.16 -15.17
C LEU A 5 14.66 19.68 -15.39
N GLN A 6 15.50 20.20 -16.28
CA GLN A 6 15.49 21.62 -16.63
C GLN A 6 14.20 22.03 -17.35
N ILE A 7 13.67 21.17 -18.23
CA ILE A 7 12.39 21.40 -18.91
C ILE A 7 11.25 21.42 -17.89
N ILE A 8 11.18 20.42 -17.00
CA ILE A 8 10.18 20.36 -15.93
C ILE A 8 10.28 21.58 -14.99
N ALA A 9 11.49 22.05 -14.69
CA ALA A 9 11.68 23.26 -13.88
C ALA A 9 11.15 24.54 -14.55
N ASN A 10 11.20 24.61 -15.88
CA ASN A 10 10.76 25.78 -16.65
C ASN A 10 9.26 25.75 -17.01
N GLU A 11 8.73 24.56 -17.34
CA GLU A 11 7.37 24.35 -17.86
C GLU A 11 6.40 23.79 -16.81
N GLY A 12 6.91 23.29 -15.69
CA GLY A 12 6.13 22.61 -14.65
C GLY A 12 6.03 21.10 -14.86
N GLY A 13 5.31 20.43 -13.95
CA GLY A 13 5.09 18.97 -14.00
C GLY A 13 4.33 18.51 -15.24
N ASP A 14 3.45 19.37 -15.77
CA ASP A 14 2.66 19.10 -16.98
C ASP A 14 3.51 18.97 -18.24
N ALA A 15 4.80 19.37 -18.21
CA ALA A 15 5.73 19.16 -19.31
C ALA A 15 5.78 17.71 -19.80
N LEU A 16 5.59 16.73 -18.90
CA LEU A 16 5.54 15.30 -19.20
C LEU A 16 4.17 14.85 -19.72
N HIS A 17 3.08 15.36 -19.15
CA HIS A 17 1.72 14.87 -19.42
C HIS A 17 1.04 15.56 -20.60
N ASN A 18 1.26 16.86 -20.76
CA ASN A 18 0.68 17.67 -21.82
C ASN A 18 1.63 18.82 -22.23
N GLY A 19 2.88 18.48 -22.52
CA GLY A 19 3.91 19.46 -22.80
C GLY A 19 5.01 18.98 -23.73
N SER A 20 6.16 19.65 -23.68
CA SER A 20 7.24 19.44 -24.65
C SER A 20 7.89 18.06 -24.57
N LEU A 21 7.74 17.32 -23.45
CA LEU A 21 8.31 15.99 -23.27
C LEU A 21 7.35 14.87 -23.69
N THR A 22 6.04 15.13 -23.76
CA THR A 22 5.01 14.09 -23.92
C THR A 22 5.21 13.27 -25.18
N LYS A 23 5.42 13.93 -26.32
CA LYS A 23 5.57 13.27 -27.62
C LYS A 23 6.81 12.37 -27.67
N ASP A 24 7.94 12.86 -27.18
CA ASP A 24 9.20 12.10 -27.17
C ASP A 24 9.07 10.88 -26.25
N PHE A 25 8.43 11.03 -25.09
CA PHE A 25 8.16 9.94 -24.14
C PHE A 25 7.27 8.85 -24.76
N ILE A 26 6.15 9.23 -25.38
CA ILE A 26 5.23 8.27 -26.01
C ILE A 26 5.88 7.57 -27.21
N ASN A 27 6.69 8.28 -28.00
CA ASN A 27 7.41 7.66 -29.12
C ASN A 27 8.40 6.60 -28.64
N ASP A 28 9.13 6.85 -27.56
CA ASP A 28 10.07 5.89 -26.97
C ASP A 28 9.35 4.62 -26.47
N ILE A 29 8.22 4.79 -25.76
CA ILE A 29 7.39 3.67 -25.30
C ILE A 29 6.88 2.84 -26.49
N LYS A 30 6.35 3.49 -27.53
CA LYS A 30 5.82 2.80 -28.72
C LYS A 30 6.90 2.09 -29.52
N GLN A 31 8.12 2.64 -29.59
CA GLN A 31 9.26 1.98 -30.24
C GLN A 31 9.61 0.64 -29.58
N HIS A 32 9.32 0.50 -28.29
CA HIS A 32 9.53 -0.74 -27.53
C HIS A 32 8.26 -1.59 -27.40
N GLY A 33 7.23 -1.32 -28.22
CA GLY A 33 6.00 -2.11 -28.28
C GLY A 33 4.96 -1.75 -27.21
N GLY A 34 5.14 -0.66 -26.46
CA GLY A 34 4.16 -0.18 -25.50
C GLY A 34 2.92 0.42 -26.17
N ILE A 35 1.80 0.41 -25.43
CA ILE A 35 0.47 0.75 -25.94
C ILE A 35 -0.01 2.16 -25.56
N MET A 36 0.76 2.89 -24.75
CA MET A 36 0.36 4.21 -24.25
C MET A 36 0.24 5.23 -25.39
N THR A 37 -0.72 6.13 -25.26
CA THR A 37 -0.99 7.22 -26.21
C THR A 37 -0.79 8.59 -25.58
N GLU A 38 -0.72 9.63 -26.40
CA GLU A 38 -0.69 11.02 -25.90
C GLU A 38 -2.00 11.36 -25.17
N GLU A 39 -3.13 10.79 -25.59
CA GLU A 39 -4.43 10.97 -24.94
C GLU A 39 -4.43 10.36 -23.52
N ASP A 40 -3.82 9.19 -23.32
CA ASP A 40 -3.67 8.60 -21.99
C ASP A 40 -2.87 9.51 -21.04
N MET A 41 -1.81 10.16 -21.55
CA MET A 41 -0.99 11.09 -20.78
C MET A 41 -1.74 12.36 -20.41
N GLN A 42 -2.52 12.92 -21.34
CA GLN A 42 -3.32 14.13 -21.13
C GLN A 42 -4.49 13.91 -20.17
N ASN A 43 -5.09 12.72 -20.20
CA ASN A 43 -6.23 12.36 -19.35
C ASN A 43 -5.82 11.95 -17.94
N TYR A 44 -4.53 11.66 -17.71
CA TYR A 44 -4.03 11.32 -16.38
C TYR A 44 -4.10 12.51 -15.42
N GLN A 45 -4.62 12.26 -14.21
CA GLN A 45 -4.61 13.22 -13.12
C GLN A 45 -4.36 12.52 -11.78
N PRO A 46 -3.54 13.09 -10.88
CA PRO A 46 -3.39 12.58 -9.53
C PRO A 46 -4.70 12.76 -8.75
N LYS A 47 -5.08 11.74 -7.98
CA LYS A 47 -6.30 11.76 -7.15
C LYS A 47 -5.96 12.19 -5.73
N TRP A 48 -6.63 13.23 -5.24
CA TRP A 48 -6.61 13.59 -3.83
C TRP A 48 -7.62 12.76 -3.07
N GLN A 49 -7.15 11.98 -2.10
CA GLN A 49 -7.99 11.06 -1.33
C GLN A 49 -7.76 11.24 0.16
N LYS A 50 -8.80 10.97 0.95
CA LYS A 50 -8.65 10.92 2.41
C LYS A 50 -7.83 9.69 2.78
N PRO A 51 -6.88 9.81 3.72
CA PRO A 51 -6.11 8.67 4.18
C PRO A 51 -6.99 7.69 4.96
N VAL A 52 -6.57 6.43 4.99
CA VAL A 52 -7.04 5.48 5.99
C VAL A 52 -6.57 5.97 7.36
N GLN A 53 -7.48 5.95 8.34
CA GLN A 53 -7.21 6.37 9.70
C GLN A 53 -7.52 5.22 10.65
N ALA A 54 -6.58 4.89 11.53
CA ALA A 54 -6.77 3.88 12.57
C ALA A 54 -6.20 4.36 13.90
N LYS A 55 -6.93 4.13 14.99
CA LYS A 55 -6.44 4.45 16.33
C LYS A 55 -5.47 3.37 16.79
N LEU A 56 -4.38 3.79 17.39
CA LEU A 56 -3.35 2.93 17.97
C LEU A 56 -3.29 3.11 19.49
N TYR A 57 -2.42 2.31 20.13
CA TYR A 57 -2.14 2.40 21.56
C TYR A 57 -1.63 3.81 21.96
N GLN A 58 -1.86 4.21 23.22
CA GLN A 58 -1.45 5.51 23.78
C GLN A 58 -1.96 6.74 22.99
N ASN A 59 -3.19 6.69 22.48
CA ASN A 59 -3.82 7.80 21.73
C ASN A 59 -3.08 8.22 20.44
N HIS A 60 -2.23 7.36 19.89
CA HIS A 60 -1.65 7.60 18.56
C HIS A 60 -2.67 7.29 17.46
N THR A 61 -2.53 7.94 16.31
CA THR A 61 -3.36 7.68 15.13
C THR A 61 -2.45 7.34 13.95
N LEU A 62 -2.70 6.21 13.31
CA LEU A 62 -2.10 5.84 12.03
C LEU A 62 -2.84 6.56 10.91
N TYR A 63 -2.07 7.20 10.02
CA TYR A 63 -2.52 7.66 8.72
C TYR A 63 -1.80 6.84 7.65
N ALA A 64 -2.55 6.25 6.72
CA ALA A 64 -1.99 5.43 5.66
C ALA A 64 -2.70 5.65 4.32
N SER A 65 -2.04 5.27 3.21
CA SER A 65 -2.61 5.43 1.87
C SER A 65 -3.89 4.60 1.70
N PRO A 66 -4.94 5.15 1.09
CA PRO A 66 -6.16 4.42 0.73
C PRO A 66 -5.91 3.48 -0.45
N LEU A 67 -6.96 2.73 -0.84
CA LEU A 67 -6.97 1.94 -2.06
C LEU A 67 -6.60 2.82 -3.29
N PRO A 68 -5.83 2.29 -4.25
CA PRO A 68 -5.38 0.89 -4.39
C PRO A 68 -4.19 0.50 -3.48
N GLY A 69 -3.69 1.41 -2.64
CA GLY A 69 -2.64 1.11 -1.66
C GLY A 69 -3.10 0.17 -0.54
N SER A 70 -2.12 -0.42 0.16
CA SER A 70 -2.37 -1.43 1.21
C SER A 70 -2.43 -0.86 2.64
N GLY A 71 -2.68 0.44 2.81
CA GLY A 71 -2.74 1.07 4.15
C GLY A 71 -3.80 0.47 5.06
N MET A 72 -4.94 0.05 4.50
CA MET A 72 -6.01 -0.63 5.25
C MET A 72 -5.57 -2.01 5.79
N ILE A 73 -4.71 -2.73 5.06
CA ILE A 73 -4.18 -4.03 5.51
C ILE A 73 -3.27 -3.82 6.72
N LEU A 74 -2.43 -2.78 6.72
CA LEU A 74 -1.60 -2.45 7.87
C LEU A 74 -2.46 -2.10 9.10
N ALA A 75 -3.49 -1.27 8.92
CA ALA A 75 -4.44 -0.95 9.99
C ALA A 75 -5.11 -2.20 10.57
N PHE A 76 -5.56 -3.11 9.69
CA PHE A 76 -6.16 -4.39 10.07
C PHE A 76 -5.19 -5.28 10.86
N ILE A 77 -3.95 -5.45 10.39
CA ILE A 77 -2.91 -6.21 11.09
C ILE A 77 -2.66 -5.62 12.49
N LEU A 78 -2.54 -4.29 12.59
CA LEU A 78 -2.33 -3.63 13.88
C LEU A 78 -3.53 -3.80 14.82
N ASN A 79 -4.75 -3.80 14.29
CA ASN A 79 -5.94 -4.11 15.08
C ASN A 79 -5.93 -5.55 15.59
N ILE A 80 -5.58 -6.55 14.76
CA ILE A 80 -5.39 -7.93 15.23
C ILE A 80 -4.39 -7.98 16.38
N LEU A 81 -3.26 -7.27 16.25
CA LEU A 81 -2.19 -7.26 17.23
C LEU A 81 -2.50 -6.46 18.50
N SER A 82 -3.49 -5.55 18.47
CA SER A 82 -3.92 -4.78 19.65
C SER A 82 -4.32 -5.71 20.78
N ASP A 83 -3.77 -5.51 21.96
CA ASP A 83 -3.98 -6.33 23.16
C ASP A 83 -3.63 -7.83 23.00
N PHE A 84 -3.04 -8.20 21.86
CA PHE A 84 -2.63 -9.56 21.53
C PHE A 84 -1.11 -9.76 21.70
N LEU A 85 -0.35 -8.69 21.86
CA LEU A 85 1.11 -8.73 22.04
C LEU A 85 1.53 -8.54 23.49
N ASP A 86 2.55 -9.30 23.91
CA ASP A 86 3.25 -9.06 25.17
C ASP A 86 4.29 -7.94 24.98
N LEU A 87 3.85 -6.71 25.22
CA LEU A 87 4.73 -5.53 25.10
C LEU A 87 5.87 -5.51 26.14
N LYS A 88 5.83 -6.35 27.17
CA LYS A 88 6.92 -6.46 28.15
C LYS A 88 8.06 -7.35 27.64
N ASN A 89 7.76 -8.28 26.73
CA ASN A 89 8.75 -9.14 26.09
C ASN A 89 8.54 -9.19 24.55
N PRO A 90 8.84 -8.08 23.85
CA PRO A 90 8.54 -7.92 22.44
C PRO A 90 9.31 -8.89 21.54
N ASN A 91 10.41 -9.47 22.01
CA ASN A 91 11.23 -10.42 21.25
C ASN A 91 10.93 -11.89 21.59
N SER A 92 9.87 -12.17 22.36
CA SER A 92 9.47 -13.54 22.66
C SER A 92 9.06 -14.30 21.39
N ILE A 93 9.31 -15.61 21.39
CA ILE A 93 8.91 -16.50 20.29
C ILE A 93 7.40 -16.37 20.04
N THR A 94 6.59 -16.32 21.10
CA THR A 94 5.14 -16.12 21.02
C THR A 94 4.76 -14.79 20.36
N THR A 95 5.43 -13.69 20.70
CA THR A 95 5.16 -12.39 20.05
C THR A 95 5.49 -12.43 18.57
N ASN A 96 6.66 -12.96 18.21
CA ASN A 96 7.05 -13.11 16.81
C ASN A 96 6.08 -14.02 16.04
N GLN A 97 5.65 -15.13 16.64
CA GLN A 97 4.66 -16.03 16.05
C GLN A 97 3.35 -15.29 15.75
N ARG A 98 2.80 -14.56 16.73
CA ARG A 98 1.55 -13.80 16.56
C ARG A 98 1.67 -12.71 15.50
N ILE A 99 2.81 -12.02 15.44
CA ILE A 99 3.10 -11.05 14.37
C ILE A 99 3.09 -11.75 13.01
N VAL A 100 3.90 -12.80 12.83
CA VAL A 100 3.99 -13.53 11.56
C VAL A 100 2.62 -14.04 11.10
N GLU A 101 1.85 -14.68 11.97
CA GLU A 101 0.53 -15.20 11.62
C GLU A 101 -0.46 -14.08 11.27
N SER A 102 -0.43 -12.94 11.98
CA SER A 102 -1.27 -11.78 11.66
C SER A 102 -0.92 -11.22 10.27
N PHE A 103 0.36 -11.17 9.93
CA PHE A 103 0.81 -10.77 8.59
C PHE A 103 0.33 -11.74 7.51
N LYS A 104 0.33 -13.06 7.75
CA LYS A 104 -0.19 -14.05 6.79
C LYS A 104 -1.67 -13.84 6.49
N PHE A 105 -2.50 -13.65 7.53
CA PHE A 105 -3.91 -13.32 7.33
C PHE A 105 -4.11 -11.98 6.62
N GLY A 106 -3.37 -10.94 6.99
CA GLY A 106 -3.45 -9.64 6.33
C GLY A 106 -3.05 -9.69 4.85
N TYR A 107 -1.95 -10.37 4.52
CA TYR A 107 -1.47 -10.50 3.14
C TYR A 107 -2.33 -11.44 2.30
N ALA A 108 -2.94 -12.46 2.89
CA ALA A 108 -3.94 -13.27 2.21
C ALA A 108 -5.12 -12.40 1.72
N ILE A 109 -5.64 -11.53 2.58
CA ILE A 109 -6.70 -10.58 2.23
C ILE A 109 -6.22 -9.55 1.20
N ARG A 110 -4.97 -9.09 1.29
CA ARG A 110 -4.38 -8.17 0.31
C ARG A 110 -4.48 -8.69 -1.12
N THR A 111 -4.50 -10.02 -1.34
CA THR A 111 -4.67 -10.61 -2.67
C THR A 111 -6.01 -10.29 -3.33
N GLU A 112 -6.98 -9.80 -2.56
CA GLU A 112 -8.30 -9.38 -3.05
C GLU A 112 -8.35 -7.89 -3.42
N PHE A 113 -7.34 -7.10 -3.06
CA PHE A 113 -7.35 -5.65 -3.28
C PHE A 113 -7.10 -5.29 -4.75
N GLY A 114 -7.70 -4.17 -5.18
CA GLY A 114 -7.55 -3.62 -6.52
C GLY A 114 -7.94 -2.15 -6.56
N ASP A 115 -8.19 -1.64 -7.78
CA ASP A 115 -8.59 -0.25 -7.98
C ASP A 115 -10.09 -0.06 -7.67
N PRO A 116 -10.44 0.82 -6.70
CA PRO A 116 -11.81 1.04 -6.27
C PRO A 116 -12.70 1.69 -7.34
N ASP A 117 -12.12 2.25 -8.41
CA ASP A 117 -12.91 2.74 -9.55
C ASP A 117 -13.51 1.61 -10.39
N TYR A 118 -12.98 0.38 -10.27
CA TYR A 118 -13.37 -0.77 -11.09
C TYR A 118 -14.01 -1.91 -10.29
N THR A 119 -13.78 -1.95 -8.98
CA THR A 119 -14.26 -3.01 -8.09
C THR A 119 -14.81 -2.42 -6.79
N ASP A 120 -15.97 -2.92 -6.34
CA ASP A 120 -16.55 -2.55 -5.05
C ASP A 120 -15.91 -3.35 -3.90
N PHE A 121 -15.30 -2.64 -2.96
CA PHE A 121 -14.65 -3.20 -1.78
C PHE A 121 -15.43 -2.98 -0.48
N THR A 122 -16.63 -2.40 -0.53
CA THR A 122 -17.37 -1.95 0.66
C THR A 122 -17.50 -3.06 1.72
N GLY A 123 -18.01 -4.23 1.34
CA GLY A 123 -18.16 -5.36 2.27
C GLY A 123 -16.82 -5.90 2.80
N LEU A 124 -15.75 -5.84 2.01
CA LEU A 124 -14.41 -6.22 2.47
C LEU A 124 -13.89 -5.24 3.52
N LEU A 125 -14.03 -3.93 3.26
CA LEU A 125 -13.58 -2.88 4.18
C LEU A 125 -14.38 -2.87 5.50
N GLU A 126 -15.68 -3.17 5.45
CA GLU A 126 -16.51 -3.35 6.64
C GLU A 126 -15.99 -4.51 7.51
N ASN A 127 -15.64 -5.64 6.91
CA ASN A 127 -15.04 -6.75 7.64
C ASN A 127 -13.71 -6.37 8.29
N LEU A 128 -12.81 -5.69 7.57
CA LEU A 128 -11.48 -5.31 8.10
C LEU A 128 -11.52 -4.32 9.28
N THR A 129 -12.65 -3.67 9.48
CA THR A 129 -12.85 -2.74 10.60
C THR A 129 -13.74 -3.31 11.70
N SER A 130 -14.33 -4.50 11.49
CA SER A 130 -15.21 -5.17 12.44
C SER A 130 -14.45 -5.91 13.54
N VAL A 131 -14.84 -5.68 14.79
CA VAL A 131 -14.28 -6.37 15.97
C VAL A 131 -14.53 -7.88 15.88
N ASP A 132 -15.74 -8.29 15.49
CA ASP A 132 -16.10 -9.72 15.39
C ASP A 132 -15.22 -10.44 14.35
N TYR A 133 -14.94 -9.77 13.22
CA TYR A 133 -14.07 -10.35 12.20
C TYR A 133 -12.62 -10.46 12.69
N ILE A 134 -12.10 -9.41 13.33
CA ILE A 134 -10.75 -9.42 13.93
C ILE A 134 -10.61 -10.54 14.97
N ASP A 135 -11.60 -10.70 15.85
CA ASP A 135 -11.61 -11.75 16.87
C ASP A 135 -11.70 -13.15 16.26
N SER A 136 -12.46 -13.30 15.16
CA SER A 136 -12.50 -14.55 14.40
C SER A 136 -11.11 -14.93 13.85
N ILE A 137 -10.32 -13.94 13.39
CA ILE A 137 -8.96 -14.18 12.93
C ILE A 137 -8.02 -14.50 14.09
N ARG A 138 -8.09 -13.76 15.21
CA ARG A 138 -7.30 -14.06 16.41
C ARG A 138 -7.51 -15.49 16.90
N SER A 139 -8.75 -15.99 16.85
CA SER A 139 -9.07 -17.37 17.26
C SER A 139 -8.40 -18.45 16.41
N ARG A 140 -7.89 -18.08 15.22
CA ARG A 140 -7.20 -18.95 14.28
C ARG A 140 -5.67 -18.79 14.31
N ILE A 141 -5.16 -17.90 15.17
CA ILE A 141 -3.72 -17.73 15.39
C ILE A 141 -3.29 -18.61 16.56
N PHE A 142 -2.42 -19.58 16.29
CA PHE A 142 -1.90 -20.51 17.30
C PHE A 142 -0.45 -20.17 17.65
N ASP A 143 -0.15 -20.09 18.95
CA ASP A 143 1.18 -19.72 19.45
C ASP A 143 2.28 -20.75 19.13
N ASN A 144 1.90 -21.97 18.75
CA ASN A 144 2.81 -23.10 18.54
C ASN A 144 2.63 -23.79 17.17
N GLN A 145 1.85 -23.20 16.26
CA GLN A 145 1.51 -23.83 14.98
C GLN A 145 1.40 -22.80 13.86
N THR A 146 1.93 -23.17 12.69
CA THR A 146 1.72 -22.49 11.40
C THR A 146 1.16 -23.50 10.41
N PHE A 147 0.32 -23.03 9.49
CA PHE A 147 -0.16 -23.82 8.36
C PHE A 147 0.66 -23.51 7.11
N GLN A 148 0.96 -24.55 6.32
CA GLN A 148 1.70 -24.42 5.06
C GLN A 148 0.79 -24.11 3.87
N ASP A 149 -0.49 -24.48 3.95
CA ASP A 149 -1.48 -24.23 2.90
C ASP A 149 -1.95 -22.76 2.96
N PRO A 150 -1.71 -21.94 1.92
CA PRO A 150 -2.17 -20.55 1.87
C PRO A 150 -3.69 -20.41 1.95
N SER A 151 -4.45 -21.44 1.55
CA SER A 151 -5.91 -21.44 1.64
C SER A 151 -6.40 -21.37 3.08
N HIS A 152 -5.60 -21.85 4.05
CA HIS A 152 -5.87 -21.68 5.48
C HIS A 152 -6.01 -20.20 5.85
N TYR A 153 -5.23 -19.31 5.23
CA TYR A 153 -5.27 -17.87 5.52
C TYR A 153 -6.25 -17.12 4.62
N GLY A 154 -6.77 -17.77 3.56
CA GLY A 154 -7.70 -17.19 2.59
C GLY A 154 -7.04 -16.56 1.37
N ALA A 155 -5.77 -16.88 1.08
CA ALA A 155 -5.09 -16.32 -0.09
C ALA A 155 -5.73 -16.83 -1.39
N LYS A 156 -6.05 -15.92 -2.33
CA LYS A 156 -6.66 -16.27 -3.62
C LYS A 156 -5.66 -16.33 -4.77
N ASN A 157 -4.60 -15.54 -4.69
CA ASN A 157 -3.58 -15.41 -5.74
C ASN A 157 -2.20 -15.32 -5.10
N ASP A 158 -1.17 -15.71 -5.86
CA ASP A 158 0.21 -15.47 -5.47
C ASP A 158 0.62 -14.03 -5.78
N LEU A 159 1.49 -13.47 -4.93
CA LEU A 159 2.11 -12.17 -5.17
C LEU A 159 3.40 -12.38 -5.96
N THR A 160 3.60 -11.58 -7.00
CA THR A 160 4.87 -11.51 -7.71
C THR A 160 5.91 -10.79 -6.86
N GLU A 161 7.17 -11.20 -6.93
CA GLU A 161 8.26 -10.40 -6.38
C GLU A 161 8.34 -9.07 -7.15
N ASP A 162 8.53 -7.97 -6.42
CA ASP A 162 8.71 -6.62 -6.95
C ASP A 162 9.86 -5.93 -6.20
N HIS A 163 10.54 -5.01 -6.88
CA HIS A 163 11.71 -4.27 -6.41
C HIS A 163 11.63 -2.80 -6.86
N GLY A 164 12.59 -1.97 -6.47
CA GLY A 164 12.72 -0.61 -7.03
C GLY A 164 11.94 0.51 -6.30
N THR A 165 11.36 0.23 -5.14
CA THR A 165 10.69 1.25 -4.32
C THR A 165 11.69 2.08 -3.50
N SER A 166 11.45 3.39 -3.42
CA SER A 166 12.14 4.32 -2.52
C SER A 166 11.14 5.07 -1.65
N HIS A 167 11.55 5.42 -0.42
CA HIS A 167 10.73 6.16 0.53
C HIS A 167 11.52 7.33 1.12
N ILE A 168 10.87 8.50 1.24
CA ILE A 168 11.42 9.70 1.84
C ILE A 168 10.42 10.24 2.86
N SER A 169 10.93 10.66 4.01
CA SER A 169 10.20 11.38 5.04
C SER A 169 10.85 12.74 5.28
N VAL A 170 10.06 13.80 5.31
CA VAL A 170 10.49 15.19 5.53
C VAL A 170 9.67 15.79 6.65
N LEU A 171 10.32 16.46 7.59
CA LEU A 171 9.69 17.24 8.65
C LEU A 171 10.21 18.69 8.58
N SER A 172 9.30 19.64 8.46
CA SER A 172 9.61 21.08 8.43
C SER A 172 9.65 21.64 9.86
N PRO A 173 10.46 22.67 10.13
CA PRO A 173 10.45 23.38 11.42
C PRO A 173 9.08 23.95 11.82
N GLU A 174 8.24 24.28 10.84
CA GLU A 174 6.88 24.81 11.03
C GLU A 174 5.85 23.73 11.39
N GLY A 175 6.26 22.45 11.40
CA GLY A 175 5.42 21.31 11.78
C GLY A 175 4.80 20.55 10.61
N ASP A 176 5.04 20.99 9.36
CA ASP A 176 4.62 20.23 8.18
C ASP A 176 5.40 18.92 8.07
N ALA A 177 4.70 17.82 7.80
CA ALA A 177 5.30 16.51 7.61
C ALA A 177 4.85 15.91 6.28
N VAL A 178 5.81 15.39 5.51
CA VAL A 178 5.58 14.78 4.20
C VAL A 178 6.22 13.40 4.17
N SER A 179 5.43 12.39 3.80
CA SER A 179 5.86 11.01 3.62
C SER A 179 5.55 10.59 2.18
N VAL A 180 6.58 10.31 1.38
CA VAL A 180 6.44 9.98 -0.04
C VAL A 180 7.10 8.64 -0.32
N THR A 181 6.34 7.73 -0.92
CA THR A 181 6.83 6.48 -1.47
C THR A 181 6.65 6.54 -2.99
N SER A 182 7.72 6.24 -3.73
CA SER A 182 7.70 6.17 -5.19
C SER A 182 8.37 4.88 -5.64
N THR A 183 7.89 4.31 -6.74
CA THR A 183 8.44 3.06 -7.30
C THR A 183 8.44 3.11 -8.81
N ILE A 184 9.35 2.35 -9.41
CA ILE A 184 9.24 1.87 -10.78
C ILE A 184 9.18 0.36 -10.64
N ASN A 185 8.03 -0.22 -10.98
CA ASN A 185 7.83 -1.67 -10.86
C ASN A 185 8.74 -2.37 -11.88
N PHE A 186 9.47 -3.38 -11.40
CA PHE A 186 10.21 -4.30 -12.26
C PHE A 186 9.35 -5.54 -12.48
N MET A 187 8.81 -5.71 -13.69
CA MET A 187 8.30 -6.98 -14.17
C MET A 187 9.33 -7.67 -15.05
#